data_AF-A0A0K8R6B6-F1
#
_entry.id   AF-A0A0K8R6B6-F1
#
_cell.length_a   1.000
_cell.length_b   1.000
_cell.length_c   1.000
_cell.angle_alpha   90.00
_cell.angle_beta   90.00
_cell.angle_gamma   90.00
#
_symmetry.space_group_name_H-M   'P 1'
#
loop_
_entity.id
_entity.type
_entity.pdbx_description
1 polymer ?
#
loop_
_entity_poly.entity_id
_entity_poly.type
_entity_poly.pdbx_seq_one_letter_code
_entity_poly.pdbx_strand_id
1 'polypeptide(L)'
;MLQDYLKAFVGGMALYFQDPSPAIKVSYLGSRNLTEEEERGILGIKGNEADITVKGADAIKALIGVTISEDFVGDNKLFLVLTGFNITEEETKHKANGNAVIPSSGGSSDEDYDDYMSLSARSGSKKNVFQNVPGLSQYGTICGMSSAIVQDFGSNFSGIPSAALQVATVLGPKYKGNISRRSCPEYEPSPTKFHGDECYMISTYSDQEKHIDCLDKPIEDAETELMTPKQFYAKYSSWTPCRASYLGSQKCQKSSKSSSKNSKCTISCCAEYKYFKLNLKLGDISAPDGENCDANKICVGGKCVVNTKSIEGK
;
A
#
# COMPACT_ATOMS: atom_id res chain seq x y z
N MET A 1 -14.73 -0.76 16.30
CA MET A 1 -14.91 -0.68 14.83
C MET A 1 -13.57 -0.56 14.11
N LEU A 2 -12.72 0.43 14.42
CA LEU A 2 -11.39 0.55 13.80
C LEU A 2 -10.53 -0.71 13.92
N GLN A 3 -10.44 -1.31 15.11
CA GLN A 3 -9.71 -2.57 15.30
C GLN A 3 -10.22 -3.71 14.39
N ASP A 4 -11.54 -3.88 14.31
CA ASP A 4 -12.15 -4.86 13.41
C ASP A 4 -11.94 -4.50 11.93
N TYR A 5 -11.87 -3.20 11.59
CA TYR A 5 -11.52 -2.75 10.25
C TYR A 5 -10.09 -3.14 9.90
N LEU A 6 -9.13 -2.90 10.79
CA LEU A 6 -7.73 -3.29 10.57
C LEU A 6 -7.56 -4.81 10.47
N LYS A 7 -8.25 -5.59 11.32
CA LYS A 7 -8.31 -7.04 11.19
C LYS A 7 -8.89 -7.48 9.84
N ALA A 8 -10.00 -6.87 9.43
CA ALA A 8 -10.64 -7.14 8.14
C ALA A 8 -9.76 -6.76 6.95
N PHE A 9 -8.99 -5.67 7.08
CA PHE A 9 -8.03 -5.21 6.10
C PHE A 9 -6.92 -6.25 5.90
N VAL A 10 -6.28 -6.70 6.99
CA VAL A 10 -5.23 -7.74 6.92
C VAL A 10 -5.80 -9.07 6.46
N GLY A 11 -7.01 -9.44 6.88
CA GLY A 11 -7.66 -10.67 6.40
C GLY A 11 -8.02 -10.63 4.93
N GLY A 12 -8.42 -9.49 4.38
CA GLY A 12 -8.60 -9.33 2.94
C GLY A 12 -7.27 -9.34 2.18
N MET A 13 -6.22 -8.70 2.72
CA MET A 13 -4.86 -8.78 2.18
C MET A 13 -4.35 -10.23 2.13
N ALA A 14 -4.60 -11.03 3.17
CA ALA A 14 -4.24 -12.44 3.21
C ALA A 14 -4.88 -13.26 2.07
N LEU A 15 -6.04 -12.86 1.55
CA LEU A 15 -6.69 -13.54 0.41
C LEU A 15 -5.88 -13.43 -0.89
N TYR A 16 -5.02 -12.42 -1.04
CA TYR A 16 -4.13 -12.26 -2.21
C TYR A 16 -2.96 -13.25 -2.20
N PHE A 17 -2.73 -13.94 -1.07
CA PHE A 17 -1.63 -14.88 -0.87
C PHE A 17 -2.13 -16.34 -0.71
N GLN A 18 -3.29 -16.67 -1.26
CA GLN A 18 -3.87 -18.03 -1.17
C GLN A 18 -3.20 -19.08 -2.05
N ASP A 19 -2.60 -18.68 -3.18
CA ASP A 19 -1.99 -19.58 -4.17
C ASP A 19 -0.48 -19.36 -4.49
N PRO A 20 0.34 -18.60 -3.73
CA PRO A 20 1.76 -18.48 -4.05
C PRO A 20 2.50 -19.78 -3.70
N SER A 21 3.55 -20.07 -4.49
CA SER A 21 4.57 -21.06 -4.15
C SER A 21 5.91 -20.31 -3.97
N PRO A 22 6.53 -20.28 -2.78
CA PRO A 22 6.11 -20.94 -1.55
C PRO A 22 4.82 -20.34 -0.95
N ALA A 23 4.12 -21.14 -0.13
CA ALA A 23 2.92 -20.69 0.57
C ALA A 23 3.25 -19.55 1.53
N ILE A 24 2.47 -18.47 1.49
CA ILE A 24 2.68 -17.28 2.32
C ILE A 24 1.47 -17.11 3.21
N LYS A 25 1.69 -17.19 4.52
CA LYS A 25 0.66 -16.91 5.51
C LYS A 25 0.84 -15.50 6.05
N VAL A 26 -0.18 -14.67 5.85
CA VAL A 26 -0.28 -13.34 6.44
C VAL A 26 -1.08 -13.43 7.73
N SER A 27 -0.55 -12.85 8.81
CA SER A 27 -1.16 -12.84 10.15
C SER A 27 -1.28 -11.40 10.66
N TYR A 28 -2.28 -11.15 11.51
CA TYR A 28 -2.42 -9.87 12.23
C TYR A 28 -1.89 -10.04 13.66
N LEU A 29 -0.93 -9.19 14.04
CA LEU A 29 -0.31 -9.24 15.37
C LEU A 29 -0.88 -8.18 16.32
N GLY A 30 -1.47 -7.11 15.78
CA GLY A 30 -2.01 -6.02 16.56
C GLY A 30 -1.96 -4.70 15.81
N SER A 31 -2.42 -3.65 16.48
CA SER A 31 -2.26 -2.27 16.02
C SER A 31 -2.23 -1.32 17.21
N ARG A 32 -1.61 -0.18 16.99
CA ARG A 32 -1.63 0.96 17.90
C ARG A 32 -1.78 2.25 17.10
N ASN A 33 -2.20 3.30 17.79
CA ASN A 33 -2.11 4.63 17.21
C ASN A 33 -0.63 5.05 17.11
N LEU A 34 -0.33 5.87 16.10
CA LEU A 34 0.93 6.60 16.07
C LEU A 34 0.93 7.65 17.17
N THR A 35 2.09 7.93 17.74
CA THR A 35 2.29 9.14 18.55
C THR A 35 2.27 10.37 17.66
N GLU A 36 2.04 11.56 18.24
CA GLU A 36 2.06 12.81 17.47
C GLU A 36 3.41 13.06 16.76
N GLU A 37 4.51 12.62 17.36
CA GLU A 37 5.85 12.73 16.78
C GLU A 37 6.03 11.78 15.60
N GLU A 38 5.63 10.52 15.75
CA GLU A 38 5.65 9.54 14.66
C GLU A 38 4.75 9.99 13.51
N GLU A 39 3.52 10.41 13.79
CA GLU A 39 2.58 10.88 12.78
C GLU A 39 3.14 12.08 12.00
N ARG A 40 3.73 13.06 12.70
CA ARG A 40 4.36 14.22 12.07
C ARG A 40 5.58 13.83 11.23
N GLY A 41 6.40 12.90 11.71
CA GLY A 41 7.58 12.40 11.00
C GLY A 41 7.22 11.60 9.75
N ILE A 42 6.19 10.76 9.83
CA ILE A 42 5.74 9.86 8.75
C ILE A 42 4.93 10.63 7.71
N LEU A 43 3.96 11.45 8.13
CA LEU A 43 3.08 12.15 7.20
C LEU A 43 3.69 13.46 6.70
N GLY A 44 4.69 14.02 7.40
CA GLY A 44 5.36 15.25 7.02
C GLY A 44 4.50 16.52 7.10
N ILE A 45 3.31 16.43 7.71
CA ILE A 45 2.32 17.52 7.77
C ILE A 45 2.81 18.57 8.77
N LYS A 46 3.35 19.68 8.25
CA LYS A 46 3.81 20.83 9.04
C LYS A 46 2.68 21.84 9.23
N GLY A 47 1.64 21.50 9.97
CA GLY A 47 0.64 22.45 10.53
C GLY A 47 -0.13 23.35 9.55
N ASN A 48 0.15 23.31 8.24
CA ASN A 48 -0.55 24.01 7.19
C ASN A 48 -1.51 23.01 6.55
N GLU A 49 -2.82 23.24 6.70
CA GLU A 49 -3.92 22.34 6.29
C GLU A 49 -3.96 22.05 4.78
N ALA A 50 -3.16 22.76 3.97
CA ALA A 50 -3.14 22.63 2.51
C ALA A 50 -2.23 21.52 1.98
N ASP A 51 -1.28 20.99 2.77
CA ASP A 51 -0.35 19.97 2.29
C ASP A 51 -0.88 18.55 2.59
N ILE A 52 -1.69 18.06 1.65
CA ILE A 52 -2.42 16.77 1.74
C ILE A 52 -1.65 15.61 1.09
N THR A 53 -0.34 15.77 0.88
CA THR A 53 0.52 14.80 0.18
C THR A 53 1.66 14.35 1.08
N VAL A 54 1.81 13.03 1.23
CA VAL A 54 2.89 12.38 1.95
C VAL A 54 4.07 12.16 1.00
N LYS A 55 5.25 12.60 1.44
CA LYS A 55 6.53 12.27 0.81
C LYS A 55 6.94 10.86 1.23
N GLY A 56 6.56 9.88 0.43
CA GLY A 56 6.65 8.47 0.77
C GLY A 56 8.08 8.01 1.08
N ALA A 57 9.10 8.52 0.38
CA ALA A 57 10.48 8.11 0.66
C ALA A 57 10.96 8.63 2.02
N ASP A 58 10.53 9.83 2.42
CA ASP A 58 10.79 10.35 3.77
C ASP A 58 9.98 9.58 4.83
N ALA A 59 8.73 9.21 4.51
CA ALA A 59 7.87 8.40 5.38
C ALA A 59 8.49 7.03 5.69
N ILE A 60 9.03 6.34 4.68
CA ILE A 60 9.73 5.06 4.87
C ILE A 60 10.93 5.21 5.82
N LYS A 61 11.72 6.28 5.68
CA LYS A 61 12.84 6.53 6.61
C LYS A 61 12.37 6.75 8.04
N ALA A 62 11.27 7.49 8.23
CA ALA A 62 10.68 7.70 9.56
C ALA A 62 10.17 6.37 10.16
N LEU A 63 9.54 5.53 9.34
CA LEU A 63 9.04 4.22 9.76
C LEU A 63 10.15 3.25 10.17
N ILE A 64 11.34 3.31 9.55
CA ILE A 64 12.49 2.53 10.00
C ILE A 64 12.80 2.82 11.48
N GLY A 65 12.77 4.09 11.89
CA GLY A 65 12.94 4.47 13.29
C GLY A 65 11.92 3.79 14.23
N VAL A 66 10.66 3.71 13.79
CA VAL A 66 9.59 3.02 14.53
C VAL A 66 9.86 1.53 14.64
N THR A 67 10.24 0.87 13.54
CA THR A 67 10.52 -0.57 13.55
C THR A 67 11.70 -0.95 14.46
N ILE A 68 12.68 -0.06 14.59
CA ILE A 68 13.81 -0.25 15.53
C ILE A 68 13.31 -0.16 16.97
N SER A 69 12.48 0.84 17.30
CA SER A 69 11.94 0.99 18.66
C SER A 69 11.01 -0.13 19.10
N GLU A 70 10.35 -0.81 18.16
CA GLU A 70 9.48 -1.97 18.40
C GLU A 70 10.23 -3.31 18.38
N ASP A 71 11.56 -3.30 18.18
CA ASP A 71 12.42 -4.49 18.12
C ASP A 71 12.00 -5.50 17.04
N PHE A 72 11.63 -5.01 15.85
CA PHE A 72 11.22 -5.88 14.71
C PHE A 72 12.41 -6.33 13.85
N VAL A 73 13.63 -5.94 14.20
CA VAL A 73 14.83 -6.19 13.38
C VAL A 73 15.13 -7.68 13.36
N GLY A 74 15.18 -8.29 12.18
CA GLY A 74 15.47 -9.72 12.04
C GLY A 74 14.24 -10.63 12.12
N ASP A 75 13.07 -10.07 12.38
CA ASP A 75 11.80 -10.80 12.43
C ASP A 75 11.06 -10.75 11.09
N ASN A 76 10.13 -11.67 10.87
CA ASN A 76 9.22 -11.69 9.72
C ASN A 76 8.00 -10.76 9.92
N LYS A 77 8.22 -9.56 10.47
CA LYS A 77 7.20 -8.58 10.82
C LYS A 77 7.26 -7.37 9.88
N LEU A 78 6.09 -6.78 9.59
CA LEU A 78 5.95 -5.58 8.78
C LEU A 78 5.13 -4.55 9.56
N PHE A 79 5.69 -3.36 9.79
CA PHE A 79 4.92 -2.23 10.30
C PHE A 79 4.24 -1.50 9.13
N LEU A 80 2.90 -1.56 9.07
CA LEU A 80 2.10 -1.00 7.99
C LEU A 80 1.31 0.22 8.47
N VAL A 81 1.51 1.37 7.82
CA VAL A 81 0.70 2.58 8.03
C VAL A 81 -0.32 2.74 6.91
N LEU A 82 -1.58 2.97 7.29
CA LEU A 82 -2.66 3.33 6.38
C LEU A 82 -2.88 4.84 6.44
N THR A 83 -2.99 5.49 5.29
CA THR A 83 -3.25 6.93 5.20
C THR A 83 -4.32 7.27 4.17
N GLY A 84 -5.17 8.26 4.47
CA GLY A 84 -6.12 8.81 3.50
C GLY A 84 -5.49 9.84 2.55
N PHE A 85 -4.22 10.19 2.74
CA PHE A 85 -3.51 11.19 1.95
C PHE A 85 -2.91 10.61 0.68
N ASN A 86 -2.64 11.47 -0.31
CA ASN A 86 -1.87 11.08 -1.48
C ASN A 86 -0.43 10.78 -1.09
N ILE A 87 0.17 9.77 -1.69
CA ILE A 87 1.57 9.39 -1.44
C ILE A 87 2.34 9.60 -2.72
N THR A 88 3.53 10.19 -2.63
CA THR A 88 4.47 10.31 -3.75
C THR A 88 5.80 9.65 -3.39
N GLU A 89 6.66 9.39 -4.38
CA GLU A 89 8.03 8.90 -4.13
C GLU A 89 9.03 10.04 -3.85
N GLU A 90 8.55 11.23 -3.48
CA GLU A 90 9.44 12.35 -3.17
C GLU A 90 10.29 12.05 -1.92
N GLU A 91 11.57 12.43 -2.00
CA GLU A 91 12.52 12.44 -0.89
C GLU A 91 13.01 13.88 -0.70
N THR A 92 13.01 14.39 0.53
CA THR A 92 13.56 15.72 0.82
C THR A 92 15.08 15.68 0.69
N LYS A 93 15.64 16.34 -0.33
CA LYS A 93 17.09 16.51 -0.48
C LYS A 93 17.61 17.36 0.69
N HIS A 94 18.53 16.82 1.48
CA HIS A 94 19.32 17.63 2.40
C HIS A 94 20.23 18.55 1.59
N LYS A 95 19.76 19.76 1.29
CA LYS A 95 20.68 20.84 0.94
C LYS A 95 21.39 21.22 2.23
N ALA A 96 22.60 20.71 2.45
CA ALA A 96 23.52 21.38 3.33
C ALA A 96 23.62 22.82 2.81
N ASN A 97 23.42 23.81 3.69
CA ASN A 97 23.67 25.19 3.34
C ASN A 97 25.18 25.28 3.10
N GLY A 98 25.62 25.09 1.86
CA GLY A 98 27.01 25.09 1.43
C GLY A 98 27.68 26.45 1.52
N ASN A 99 27.07 27.41 2.22
CA ASN A 99 27.77 28.59 2.68
C ASN A 99 28.61 28.16 3.88
N ALA A 100 29.74 27.52 3.62
CA ALA A 100 30.85 27.58 4.55
C ALA A 100 31.06 29.06 4.87
N VAL A 101 30.99 29.43 6.15
CA VAL A 101 31.45 30.73 6.60
C VAL A 101 32.97 30.70 6.44
N ILE A 102 33.46 31.13 5.28
CA ILE A 102 34.88 31.30 5.02
C ILE A 102 35.30 32.59 5.72
N PRO A 103 36.19 32.54 6.73
CA PRO A 103 36.86 33.75 7.20
C PRO A 103 37.78 34.22 6.07
N SER A 104 37.61 35.47 5.65
CA SER A 104 38.37 36.14 4.58
C SER A 104 39.84 35.74 4.49
N SER A 105 40.29 35.30 3.30
CA SER A 105 41.39 35.89 2.50
C SER A 105 42.13 34.86 1.61
N GLY A 106 42.33 35.22 0.33
CA GLY A 106 43.44 34.73 -0.51
C GLY A 106 43.07 33.68 -1.56
N GLY A 107 43.09 34.07 -2.84
CA GLY A 107 42.68 33.24 -3.99
C GLY A 107 43.55 32.02 -4.31
N SER A 108 42.98 31.07 -5.04
CA SER A 108 43.43 30.62 -6.37
C SER A 108 42.41 29.62 -6.91
N SER A 109 42.10 29.74 -8.19
CA SER A 109 41.33 28.76 -8.97
C SER A 109 42.09 27.44 -9.10
N ASP A 110 41.35 26.32 -9.16
CA ASP A 110 41.31 25.35 -10.27
C ASP A 110 40.42 24.17 -9.81
N GLU A 111 39.18 24.13 -10.31
CA GLU A 111 38.67 23.17 -11.31
C GLU A 111 38.23 21.82 -10.71
N ASP A 112 36.91 21.70 -10.47
CA ASP A 112 36.20 20.43 -10.59
C ASP A 112 34.90 20.68 -11.38
N TYR A 113 34.94 20.25 -12.64
CA TYR A 113 33.81 20.01 -13.55
C TYR A 113 32.90 18.94 -12.91
N ASP A 114 31.57 19.06 -12.78
CA ASP A 114 30.56 19.31 -13.82
C ASP A 114 29.35 20.08 -13.26
N ASP A 115 29.27 21.37 -13.61
CA ASP A 115 28.02 22.13 -13.67
C ASP A 115 27.52 22.08 -15.12
N TYR A 116 26.87 20.99 -15.52
CA TYR A 116 26.18 20.93 -16.81
C TYR A 116 24.85 20.20 -16.70
N MET A 117 23.81 20.96 -16.37
CA MET A 117 22.55 21.04 -17.14
C MET A 117 21.59 22.02 -16.43
N SER A 118 22.00 23.29 -16.34
CA SER A 118 21.06 24.41 -16.23
C SER A 118 20.88 25.01 -17.62
N LEU A 119 20.09 24.33 -18.46
CA LEU A 119 19.51 24.93 -19.66
C LEU A 119 18.01 25.06 -19.46
N SER A 120 17.63 26.24 -18.97
CA SER A 120 16.25 26.72 -18.94
C SER A 120 15.83 27.08 -20.37
N ALA A 121 15.30 26.11 -21.09
CA ALA A 121 14.55 26.33 -22.33
C ALA A 121 13.04 26.31 -22.00
N ARG A 122 12.38 27.42 -22.31
CA ARG A 122 10.97 27.70 -22.01
C ARG A 122 10.03 26.70 -22.69
N SER A 123 8.98 26.30 -21.96
CA SER A 123 7.77 25.63 -22.45
C SER A 123 7.85 24.12 -22.75
N GLY A 124 8.22 23.34 -21.75
CA GLY A 124 7.63 22.01 -21.54
C GLY A 124 6.79 22.08 -20.28
N SER A 125 5.49 21.73 -20.35
CA SER A 125 4.67 21.50 -19.17
C SER A 125 5.49 20.72 -18.14
N LYS A 126 5.71 21.25 -16.93
CA LYS A 126 6.33 20.50 -15.83
C LYS A 126 5.59 19.17 -15.75
N LYS A 127 6.18 18.08 -16.26
CA LYS A 127 5.73 16.73 -15.91
C LYS A 127 5.82 16.72 -14.40
N ASN A 128 4.71 16.53 -13.70
CA ASN A 128 4.75 16.30 -12.26
C ASN A 128 5.63 15.05 -12.07
N VAL A 129 6.90 15.28 -11.71
CA VAL A 129 7.92 14.23 -11.55
C VAL A 129 7.50 13.24 -10.46
N PHE A 130 6.73 13.73 -9.50
CA PHE A 130 6.17 12.96 -8.40
C PHE A 130 4.72 12.62 -8.71
N GLN A 131 4.51 11.46 -9.31
CA GLN A 131 3.17 10.90 -9.48
C GLN A 131 2.68 10.31 -8.15
N ASN A 132 1.36 10.32 -7.96
CA ASN A 132 0.75 9.64 -6.84
C ASN A 132 0.94 8.12 -7.01
N VAL A 133 1.40 7.47 -5.96
CA VAL A 133 1.58 6.02 -5.88
C VAL A 133 0.67 5.45 -4.79
N PRO A 134 0.18 4.22 -4.96
CA PRO A 134 -0.78 3.61 -4.03
C PRO A 134 -0.16 3.20 -2.68
N GLY A 135 1.17 3.15 -2.59
CA GLY A 135 1.93 2.84 -1.39
C GLY A 135 3.42 2.68 -1.70
N LEU A 136 4.24 2.69 -0.65
CA LEU A 136 5.68 2.42 -0.71
C LEU A 136 6.07 1.38 0.34
N SER A 137 7.07 0.60 0.00
CA SER A 137 7.90 -0.25 0.86
C SER A 137 9.23 -0.48 0.14
N GLN A 138 10.20 -1.08 0.82
CA GLN A 138 11.51 -1.38 0.24
C GLN A 138 11.60 -2.85 -0.19
N TYR A 139 12.22 -3.09 -1.33
CA TYR A 139 12.37 -4.44 -1.87
C TYR A 139 13.20 -5.35 -0.97
N GLY A 140 12.66 -6.54 -0.63
CA GLY A 140 13.41 -7.61 0.03
C GLY A 140 13.83 -7.35 1.47
N THR A 141 13.17 -6.43 2.17
CA THR A 141 13.52 -6.05 3.55
C THR A 141 12.84 -6.90 4.63
N ILE A 142 12.11 -7.97 4.30
CA ILE A 142 11.26 -8.69 5.28
C ILE A 142 11.97 -9.11 6.58
N CYS A 143 13.22 -9.58 6.52
CA CYS A 143 14.02 -9.92 7.72
C CYS A 143 14.88 -8.75 8.26
N GLY A 144 14.64 -7.54 7.79
CA GLY A 144 15.36 -6.35 8.23
C GLY A 144 14.44 -5.43 9.00
N MET A 145 14.43 -4.16 8.61
CA MET A 145 13.54 -3.13 9.15
C MET A 145 12.38 -2.94 8.18
N SER A 146 11.44 -3.88 8.19
CA SER A 146 10.34 -3.86 7.22
C SER A 146 9.23 -2.92 7.61
N SER A 147 9.00 -1.94 6.75
CA SER A 147 7.90 -0.98 6.88
C SER A 147 7.25 -0.70 5.54
N ALA A 148 5.98 -0.28 5.60
CA ALA A 148 5.22 0.14 4.44
C ALA A 148 4.24 1.25 4.81
N ILE A 149 3.98 2.13 3.85
CA ILE A 149 2.88 3.09 3.91
C ILE A 149 1.96 2.89 2.71
N VAL A 150 0.65 2.85 2.96
CA VAL A 150 -0.35 2.54 1.95
C VAL A 150 -1.48 3.54 2.01
N GLN A 151 -1.92 3.98 0.84
CA GLN A 151 -3.10 4.80 0.72
C GLN A 151 -4.37 3.94 0.89
N ASP A 152 -5.22 4.33 1.82
CA ASP A 152 -6.55 3.76 2.00
C ASP A 152 -7.58 4.85 2.27
N PHE A 153 -8.54 4.98 1.36
CA PHE A 153 -9.64 5.95 1.48
C PHE A 153 -10.83 5.40 2.29
N GLY A 154 -10.73 4.18 2.81
CA GLY A 154 -11.86 3.49 3.47
C GLY A 154 -12.97 3.08 2.51
N SER A 155 -12.84 3.39 1.22
CA SER A 155 -13.81 3.10 0.16
C SER A 155 -13.76 1.62 -0.19
N ASN A 156 -14.57 0.83 0.52
CA ASN A 156 -14.61 -0.62 0.40
C ASN A 156 -13.23 -1.29 0.52
N PHE A 157 -12.47 -0.87 1.54
CA PHE A 157 -11.11 -1.36 1.80
C PHE A 157 -10.15 -1.14 0.62
N SER A 158 -10.23 0.05 0.01
CA SER A 158 -9.46 0.46 -1.17
C SER A 158 -7.95 0.21 -1.09
N GLY A 159 -7.36 0.25 0.10
CA GLY A 159 -5.93 0.04 0.29
C GLY A 159 -5.46 -1.41 0.26
N ILE A 160 -6.35 -2.41 0.31
CA ILE A 160 -5.95 -3.83 0.40
C ILE A 160 -5.03 -4.28 -0.76
N PRO A 161 -5.36 -4.03 -2.04
CA PRO A 161 -4.49 -4.44 -3.16
C PRO A 161 -3.10 -3.80 -3.05
N SER A 162 -3.06 -2.53 -2.65
CA SER A 162 -1.85 -1.74 -2.47
C SER A 162 -0.99 -2.29 -1.33
N ALA A 163 -1.59 -2.72 -0.23
CA ALA A 163 -0.89 -3.36 0.87
C ALA A 163 -0.38 -4.75 0.51
N ALA A 164 -1.17 -5.54 -0.22
CA ALA A 164 -0.71 -6.84 -0.74
C ALA A 164 0.51 -6.67 -1.66
N LEU A 165 0.52 -5.62 -2.50
CA LEU A 165 1.69 -5.24 -3.29
C LEU A 165 2.91 -4.89 -2.43
N GLN A 166 2.74 -4.11 -1.36
CA GLN A 166 3.86 -3.78 -0.47
C GLN A 166 4.41 -5.01 0.26
N VAL A 167 3.55 -5.94 0.68
CA VAL A 167 3.97 -7.23 1.28
C VAL A 167 4.75 -8.06 0.26
N ALA A 168 4.26 -8.20 -0.97
CA ALA A 168 4.97 -8.89 -2.05
C ALA A 168 6.34 -8.24 -2.37
N THR A 169 6.46 -6.93 -2.17
CA THR A 169 7.68 -6.16 -2.39
C THR A 169 8.70 -6.41 -1.28
N VAL A 170 8.32 -6.32 0.01
CA VAL A 170 9.24 -6.59 1.13
C VAL A 170 9.69 -8.06 1.21
N LEU A 171 8.87 -8.99 0.73
CA LEU A 171 9.26 -10.41 0.59
C LEU A 171 10.36 -10.62 -0.47
N GLY A 172 10.55 -9.65 -1.37
CA GLY A 172 11.60 -9.64 -2.37
C GLY A 172 11.67 -10.95 -3.17
N PRO A 173 12.85 -11.60 -3.29
CA PRO A 173 13.02 -12.77 -4.14
C PRO A 173 12.21 -13.99 -3.69
N LYS A 174 11.75 -14.05 -2.43
CA LYS A 174 10.93 -15.16 -1.90
C LYS A 174 9.49 -15.14 -2.40
N TYR A 175 8.97 -13.98 -2.82
CA TYR A 175 7.65 -13.92 -3.42
C TYR A 175 7.71 -14.34 -4.90
N LYS A 176 7.12 -15.50 -5.24
CA LYS A 176 6.94 -15.97 -6.63
C LYS A 176 5.46 -16.05 -7.05
N GLY A 177 4.59 -15.31 -6.36
CA GLY A 177 3.17 -15.23 -6.71
C GLY A 177 2.89 -14.30 -7.90
N ASN A 178 1.61 -14.04 -8.14
CA ASN A 178 1.11 -13.33 -9.32
C ASN A 178 0.83 -11.82 -9.11
N ILE A 179 1.11 -11.27 -7.92
CA ILE A 179 1.00 -9.83 -7.68
C ILE A 179 2.10 -9.13 -8.48
N SER A 180 1.69 -8.34 -9.47
CA SER A 180 2.63 -7.56 -10.29
C SER A 180 3.32 -6.51 -9.43
N ARG A 181 4.62 -6.65 -9.25
CA ARG A 181 5.46 -5.69 -8.51
C ARG A 181 5.95 -4.56 -9.42
N ARG A 182 6.75 -3.65 -8.86
CA ARG A 182 7.40 -2.53 -9.57
C ARG A 182 8.04 -3.02 -10.88
N SER A 183 7.79 -2.29 -11.96
CA SER A 183 8.46 -2.48 -13.24
C SER A 183 9.69 -1.58 -13.30
N CYS A 184 10.82 -2.14 -13.74
CA CYS A 184 12.12 -1.48 -13.80
C CYS A 184 12.71 -1.65 -15.20
N PRO A 185 12.26 -0.88 -16.20
CA PRO A 185 12.81 -0.94 -17.54
C PRO A 185 14.25 -0.41 -17.58
N GLU A 186 15.18 -1.17 -18.17
CA GLU A 186 16.63 -0.89 -18.16
C GLU A 186 17.02 0.45 -18.81
N TYR A 187 16.20 0.96 -19.74
CA TYR A 187 16.56 2.11 -20.59
C TYR A 187 15.78 3.39 -20.25
N GLU A 188 14.95 3.40 -19.20
CA GLU A 188 14.23 4.61 -18.80
C GLU A 188 14.91 5.26 -17.59
N PRO A 189 15.12 6.59 -17.61
CA PRO A 189 15.66 7.30 -16.47
C PRO A 189 14.70 7.17 -15.29
N SER A 190 15.24 6.80 -14.12
CA SER A 190 14.44 6.65 -12.92
C SER A 190 13.74 7.97 -12.58
N PRO A 191 12.40 7.98 -12.44
CA PRO A 191 11.63 9.21 -12.21
C PRO A 191 11.98 9.85 -10.86
N THR A 192 12.37 9.03 -9.88
CA THR A 192 12.78 9.46 -8.54
C THR A 192 14.02 8.69 -8.09
N LYS A 193 14.72 9.22 -7.09
CA LYS A 193 15.85 8.51 -6.46
C LYS A 193 15.38 7.20 -5.81
N PHE A 194 14.25 7.24 -5.08
CA PHE A 194 13.65 6.05 -4.49
C PHE A 194 13.35 4.98 -5.55
N HIS A 195 12.80 5.35 -6.71
CA HIS A 195 12.58 4.42 -7.81
C HIS A 195 13.88 3.80 -8.30
N GLY A 196 14.93 4.60 -8.48
CA GLY A 196 16.25 4.12 -8.92
C GLY A 196 16.86 3.14 -7.93
N ASP A 197 16.83 3.48 -6.65
CA ASP A 197 17.34 2.63 -5.57
C ASP A 197 16.57 1.29 -5.51
N GLU A 198 15.23 1.32 -5.61
CA GLU A 198 14.40 0.11 -5.64
C GLU A 198 14.68 -0.76 -6.88
N CYS A 199 14.81 -0.14 -8.05
CA CYS A 199 15.11 -0.88 -9.27
C CYS A 199 16.51 -1.50 -9.27
N TYR A 200 17.49 -0.80 -8.70
CA TYR A 200 18.82 -1.36 -8.46
C TYR A 200 18.76 -2.57 -7.52
N MET A 201 17.97 -2.49 -6.45
CA MET A 201 17.78 -3.60 -5.53
C MET A 201 17.12 -4.80 -6.22
N ILE A 202 16.08 -4.56 -7.02
CA ILE A 202 15.42 -5.62 -7.80
C ILE A 202 16.39 -6.25 -8.78
N SER A 203 17.11 -5.48 -9.60
CA SER A 203 18.02 -6.01 -10.62
C SER A 203 19.20 -6.78 -10.03
N THR A 204 19.69 -6.36 -8.86
CA THR A 204 20.87 -6.97 -8.23
C THR A 204 20.52 -8.22 -7.42
N TYR A 205 19.32 -8.26 -6.84
CA TYR A 205 18.94 -9.27 -5.84
C TYR A 205 17.68 -10.09 -6.20
N SER A 206 17.09 -9.95 -7.39
CA SER A 206 15.90 -10.72 -7.81
C SER A 206 16.10 -12.23 -7.78
N ASP A 207 17.31 -12.67 -8.13
CA ASP A 207 17.66 -14.07 -8.31
C ASP A 207 18.49 -14.63 -7.14
N GLN A 208 18.88 -13.75 -6.21
CA GLN A 208 19.53 -14.17 -4.98
C GLN A 208 18.46 -14.73 -4.03
N GLU A 209 18.24 -16.04 -4.11
CA GLU A 209 17.62 -16.81 -3.02
C GLU A 209 18.58 -16.86 -1.81
N LYS A 210 18.92 -15.69 -1.25
CA LYS A 210 19.45 -15.65 0.10
C LYS A 210 18.43 -16.35 0.98
N HIS A 211 18.90 -17.28 1.80
CA HIS A 211 18.06 -17.91 2.79
C HIS A 211 17.50 -16.78 3.68
N ILE A 212 16.18 -16.61 3.64
CA ILE A 212 15.46 -15.56 4.38
C ILE A 212 15.00 -16.24 5.67
N ASP A 213 15.96 -16.57 6.54
CA ASP A 213 15.79 -17.46 7.70
C ASP A 213 14.69 -17.00 8.66
N CYS A 214 14.39 -15.71 8.72
CA CYS A 214 13.34 -15.20 9.59
C CYS A 214 11.94 -15.68 9.17
N LEU A 215 11.73 -16.03 7.89
CA LEU A 215 10.44 -16.53 7.41
C LEU A 215 10.16 -17.96 7.85
N ASP A 216 11.18 -18.73 8.23
CA ASP A 216 11.03 -20.10 8.73
C ASP A 216 10.58 -20.13 10.19
N LYS A 217 10.75 -19.01 10.91
CA LYS A 217 10.33 -18.88 12.30
C LYS A 217 8.82 -18.64 12.38
N PRO A 218 8.07 -19.46 13.15
CA PRO A 218 6.68 -19.18 13.38
C PRO A 218 6.51 -17.87 14.15
N ILE A 219 5.44 -17.14 13.85
CA ILE A 219 5.07 -15.96 14.63
C ILE A 219 4.21 -16.42 15.80
N GLU A 220 4.74 -16.26 17.01
CA GLU A 220 3.98 -16.44 18.26
C GLU A 220 2.79 -15.45 18.29
N ASP A 221 1.66 -15.86 18.86
CA ASP A 221 0.43 -15.05 18.97
C ASP A 221 -0.25 -14.61 17.66
N ALA A 222 0.12 -15.22 16.53
CA ALA A 222 -0.54 -14.95 15.25
C ALA A 222 -2.03 -15.36 15.26
N GLU A 223 -2.93 -14.38 15.06
CA GLU A 223 -4.35 -14.66 14.86
C GLU A 223 -4.53 -15.50 13.57
N THR A 224 -4.94 -16.76 13.73
CA THR A 224 -5.00 -17.74 12.64
C THR A 224 -6.24 -17.58 11.76
N GLU A 225 -7.33 -17.04 12.32
CA GLU A 225 -8.56 -16.74 11.60
C GLU A 225 -8.78 -15.23 11.52
N LEU A 226 -8.40 -14.67 10.37
CA LEU A 226 -8.61 -13.26 10.09
C LEU A 226 -10.01 -13.01 9.55
N MET A 227 -10.68 -12.00 10.11
CA MET A 227 -11.91 -11.44 9.55
C MET A 227 -11.66 -10.98 8.11
N THR A 228 -12.58 -11.24 7.19
CA THR A 228 -12.55 -10.73 5.82
C THR A 228 -13.41 -9.46 5.69
N PRO A 229 -13.21 -8.62 4.65
CA PRO A 229 -14.10 -7.49 4.37
C PRO A 229 -15.58 -7.87 4.29
N LYS A 230 -15.90 -9.04 3.69
CA LYS A 230 -17.25 -9.61 3.74
C LYS A 230 -17.78 -9.76 5.17
N GLN A 231 -17.01 -10.41 6.04
CA GLN A 231 -17.41 -10.65 7.43
C GLN A 231 -17.53 -9.34 8.21
N PHE A 232 -16.68 -8.35 7.94
CA PHE A 232 -16.79 -7.00 8.51
C PHE A 232 -18.13 -6.35 8.17
N TYR A 233 -18.53 -6.34 6.90
CA TYR A 233 -19.83 -5.78 6.49
C TYR A 233 -21.03 -6.59 6.98
N ALA A 234 -20.86 -7.90 7.20
CA ALA A 234 -21.89 -8.71 7.85
C ALA A 234 -22.06 -8.34 9.33
N LYS A 235 -20.95 -8.09 10.04
CA LYS A 235 -20.94 -7.66 11.45
C LYS A 235 -21.49 -6.24 11.63
N TYR A 236 -21.11 -5.32 10.74
CA TYR A 236 -21.50 -3.91 10.81
C TYR A 236 -22.47 -3.54 9.69
N SER A 237 -23.69 -4.08 9.74
CA SER A 237 -24.68 -3.96 8.66
C SER A 237 -25.08 -2.53 8.26
N SER A 238 -24.87 -1.54 9.13
CA SER A 238 -25.06 -0.11 8.85
C SER A 238 -23.97 0.49 7.97
N TRP A 239 -22.79 -0.13 7.95
CA TRP A 239 -21.71 0.12 7.00
C TRP A 239 -21.89 -0.85 5.85
N THR A 240 -22.04 -0.34 4.62
CA THR A 240 -22.19 -1.20 3.44
C THR A 240 -21.09 -0.84 2.45
N PRO A 241 -20.73 -1.76 1.52
CA PRO A 241 -19.73 -1.46 0.49
C PRO A 241 -20.05 -0.18 -0.29
N CYS A 242 -21.33 0.01 -0.64
CA CYS A 242 -21.81 1.24 -1.27
C CYS A 242 -21.60 2.45 -0.36
N ARG A 243 -22.08 2.42 0.89
CA ARG A 243 -21.94 3.55 1.82
C ARG A 243 -20.48 3.92 2.09
N ALA A 244 -19.59 2.92 2.14
CA ALA A 244 -18.16 3.13 2.33
C ALA A 244 -17.52 3.77 1.10
N SER A 245 -17.97 3.42 -0.11
CA SER A 245 -17.41 3.94 -1.38
C SER A 245 -18.02 5.27 -1.82
N TYR A 246 -19.30 5.48 -1.51
CA TYR A 246 -20.07 6.66 -1.90
C TYR A 246 -20.89 7.13 -0.69
N LEU A 247 -20.46 8.26 -0.11
CA LEU A 247 -21.14 8.88 1.02
C LEU A 247 -22.62 9.13 0.69
N GLY A 248 -23.50 8.75 1.63
CA GLY A 248 -24.95 8.88 1.48
C GLY A 248 -25.62 7.79 0.63
N SER A 249 -24.88 6.95 -0.09
CA SER A 249 -25.50 5.87 -0.88
C SER A 249 -26.16 4.81 0.00
N GLN A 250 -27.20 4.17 -0.54
CA GLN A 250 -27.94 3.12 0.14
C GLN A 250 -27.47 1.72 -0.26
N LYS A 251 -27.78 0.74 0.58
CA LYS A 251 -27.53 -0.68 0.30
C LYS A 251 -28.32 -1.10 -0.96
N CYS A 252 -27.67 -1.87 -1.83
CA CYS A 252 -28.37 -2.57 -2.89
C CYS A 252 -29.52 -3.41 -2.34
N GLN A 253 -30.75 -3.13 -2.78
CA GLN A 253 -31.86 -4.04 -2.54
C GLN A 253 -31.67 -5.28 -3.45
N LYS A 254 -31.56 -6.47 -2.84
CA LYS A 254 -31.58 -7.72 -3.59
C LYS A 254 -32.97 -7.84 -4.23
N SER A 255 -33.10 -7.58 -5.52
CA SER A 255 -34.35 -7.86 -6.23
C SER A 255 -34.58 -9.37 -6.21
N SER A 256 -35.71 -9.80 -5.64
CA SER A 256 -36.11 -11.19 -5.42
C SER A 256 -36.40 -12.00 -6.70
N LYS A 257 -36.05 -11.49 -7.88
CA LYS A 257 -36.25 -12.17 -9.18
C LYS A 257 -35.11 -11.91 -10.16
N SER A 258 -33.88 -12.20 -9.76
CA SER A 258 -32.82 -12.71 -10.65
C SER A 258 -31.56 -12.95 -9.83
N SER A 259 -31.33 -14.19 -9.45
CA SER A 259 -29.97 -14.70 -9.45
C SER A 259 -29.37 -14.43 -10.84
N SER A 260 -28.11 -13.98 -10.87
CA SER A 260 -27.24 -13.76 -12.04
C SER A 260 -27.18 -12.34 -12.63
N LYS A 261 -25.93 -11.88 -12.81
CA LYS A 261 -25.45 -10.67 -13.48
C LYS A 261 -25.29 -9.40 -12.63
N ASN A 262 -24.85 -9.55 -11.39
CA ASN A 262 -23.58 -8.91 -11.06
C ASN A 262 -22.52 -9.71 -11.84
N SER A 263 -21.66 -9.10 -12.65
CA SER A 263 -20.41 -9.81 -13.02
C SER A 263 -19.80 -10.25 -11.69
N LYS A 264 -19.51 -11.55 -11.52
CA LYS A 264 -19.62 -12.28 -10.23
C LYS A 264 -18.97 -11.63 -8.98
N CYS A 265 -18.08 -10.66 -9.14
CA CYS A 265 -17.42 -9.88 -8.08
C CYS A 265 -17.54 -8.36 -8.23
N THR A 266 -18.65 -7.87 -8.77
CA THR A 266 -18.94 -6.45 -9.00
C THR A 266 -20.32 -6.09 -8.42
N ILE A 267 -20.48 -4.87 -7.93
CA ILE A 267 -21.72 -4.30 -7.41
C ILE A 267 -22.05 -3.05 -8.22
N SER A 268 -23.13 -3.10 -8.99
CA SER A 268 -23.56 -2.01 -9.89
C SER A 268 -24.80 -1.24 -9.41
N CYS A 269 -25.27 -1.55 -8.21
CA CYS A 269 -26.58 -1.13 -7.68
C CYS A 269 -26.49 -0.11 -6.54
N CYS A 270 -25.33 0.55 -6.35
CA CYS A 270 -25.21 1.62 -5.37
C CYS A 270 -26.04 2.81 -5.83
N ALA A 271 -27.26 2.93 -5.30
CA ALA A 271 -28.16 4.03 -5.60
C ALA A 271 -27.86 5.24 -4.70
N GLU A 272 -28.02 6.44 -5.27
CA GLU A 272 -27.82 7.70 -4.56
C GLU A 272 -28.90 7.97 -3.51
N TYR A 273 -28.57 8.80 -2.53
CA TYR A 273 -29.54 9.45 -1.65
C TYR A 273 -30.30 10.51 -2.45
N LYS A 274 -31.63 10.61 -2.28
CA LYS A 274 -32.47 11.64 -2.93
C LYS A 274 -32.27 13.04 -2.34
N TYR A 275 -31.06 13.59 -2.35
CA TYR A 275 -30.84 15.02 -2.12
C TYR A 275 -30.26 15.62 -3.40
N PHE A 276 -31.08 16.45 -4.05
CA PHE A 276 -30.97 16.96 -5.43
C PHE A 276 -31.41 15.98 -6.53
N LYS A 277 -32.26 16.49 -7.44
CA LYS A 277 -32.90 15.77 -8.56
C LYS A 277 -31.92 15.47 -9.71
N LEU A 278 -30.68 15.10 -9.40
CA LEU A 278 -29.70 14.67 -10.38
C LEU A 278 -29.58 13.16 -10.24
N ASN A 279 -30.01 12.41 -11.25
CA ASN A 279 -29.77 10.97 -11.30
C ASN A 279 -28.31 10.75 -11.74
N LEU A 280 -27.34 10.88 -10.83
CA LEU A 280 -25.98 10.46 -11.12
C LEU A 280 -25.89 8.94 -11.02
N LYS A 281 -25.54 8.29 -12.12
CA LYS A 281 -25.21 6.87 -12.10
C LYS A 281 -23.85 6.72 -11.42
N LEU A 282 -23.86 6.27 -10.18
CA LEU A 282 -22.64 5.90 -9.47
C LEU A 282 -21.95 4.75 -10.21
N GLY A 283 -20.62 4.75 -10.18
CA GLY A 283 -19.81 3.72 -10.81
C GLY A 283 -20.01 2.36 -10.14
N ASP A 284 -19.69 1.30 -10.89
CA ASP A 284 -19.64 -0.05 -10.35
C ASP A 284 -18.46 -0.15 -9.35
N ILE A 285 -18.70 -0.80 -8.21
CA ILE A 285 -17.65 -1.09 -7.21
C ILE A 285 -17.36 -2.58 -7.17
N SER A 286 -16.17 -2.97 -6.71
CA SER A 286 -15.86 -4.38 -6.45
C SER A 286 -16.73 -4.94 -5.32
N ALA A 287 -17.12 -6.20 -5.42
CA ALA A 287 -17.64 -6.92 -4.26
C ALA A 287 -16.55 -7.00 -3.18
N PRO A 288 -16.92 -6.97 -1.88
CA PRO A 288 -15.95 -7.11 -0.80
C PRO A 288 -15.15 -8.40 -0.92
N ASP A 289 -13.86 -8.33 -0.59
CA ASP A 289 -13.03 -9.53 -0.60
C ASP A 289 -13.57 -10.57 0.39
N GLY A 290 -13.59 -11.83 -0.06
CA GLY A 290 -14.20 -12.97 0.62
C GLY A 290 -15.66 -13.25 0.23
N GLU A 291 -16.34 -12.35 -0.51
CA GLU A 291 -17.72 -12.57 -0.98
C GLU A 291 -17.80 -13.81 -1.89
N ASN A 292 -18.83 -14.63 -1.74
CA ASN A 292 -18.95 -15.84 -2.55
C ASN A 292 -19.41 -15.47 -3.96
N CYS A 293 -18.66 -15.90 -4.98
CA CYS A 293 -18.95 -15.61 -6.39
C CYS A 293 -19.37 -16.85 -7.18
N ASP A 294 -19.04 -18.05 -6.68
CA ASP A 294 -19.43 -19.35 -7.22
C ASP A 294 -19.28 -20.45 -6.15
N ALA A 295 -19.59 -21.70 -6.51
CA ALA A 295 -19.26 -22.86 -5.67
C ALA A 295 -17.73 -22.94 -5.45
N ASN A 296 -17.30 -22.93 -4.19
CA ASN A 296 -15.89 -22.93 -3.75
C ASN A 296 -15.05 -21.77 -4.31
N LYS A 297 -15.67 -20.65 -4.68
CA LYS A 297 -14.96 -19.45 -5.18
C LYS A 297 -15.37 -18.18 -4.45
N ILE A 298 -14.41 -17.30 -4.25
CA ILE A 298 -14.60 -16.02 -3.57
C ILE A 298 -14.07 -14.84 -4.41
N CYS A 299 -14.54 -13.65 -4.08
CA CYS A 299 -14.05 -12.41 -4.64
C CYS A 299 -12.74 -11.99 -3.96
N VAL A 300 -11.73 -11.67 -4.76
CA VAL A 300 -10.47 -11.06 -4.33
C VAL A 300 -10.08 -10.03 -5.39
N GLY A 301 -10.00 -8.75 -5.01
CA GLY A 301 -9.63 -7.66 -5.94
C GLY A 301 -10.57 -7.53 -7.13
N GLY A 302 -11.87 -7.79 -6.92
CA GLY A 302 -12.88 -7.77 -7.98
C GLY A 302 -12.85 -8.96 -8.94
N LYS A 303 -12.00 -9.98 -8.68
CA LYS A 303 -11.92 -11.22 -9.47
C LYS A 303 -12.49 -12.40 -8.69
N CYS A 304 -13.14 -13.33 -9.38
CA CYS A 304 -13.66 -14.56 -8.79
C CYS A 304 -12.59 -15.67 -8.83
N VAL A 305 -11.99 -15.98 -7.69
CA VAL A 305 -10.86 -16.91 -7.54
C VAL A 305 -11.25 -18.13 -6.71
N VAL A 306 -10.49 -19.22 -6.80
CA VAL A 306 -10.71 -20.44 -6.02
C VAL A 306 -10.46 -20.15 -4.54
N ASN A 307 -11.34 -20.65 -3.67
CA ASN A 307 -11.15 -20.54 -2.22
C ASN A 307 -10.37 -21.76 -1.70
N THR A 308 -9.06 -21.64 -1.56
CA THR A 308 -8.20 -22.74 -1.09
C THR A 308 -8.54 -23.20 0.33
N LYS A 309 -9.00 -22.28 1.20
CA LYS A 309 -9.46 -22.64 2.56
C LYS A 309 -10.67 -23.59 2.59
N SER A 310 -11.45 -23.67 1.51
CA SER A 310 -12.59 -24.60 1.42
C SER A 310 -12.22 -25.99 0.91
N ILE A 311 -11.00 -26.18 0.40
CA ILE A 311 -10.52 -27.42 -0.20
C ILE A 311 -9.78 -28.28 0.83
N GLU A 312 -9.07 -27.67 1.79
CA GLU A 312 -8.35 -28.38 2.87
C GLU A 312 -9.27 -28.98 3.95
N GLY A 313 -10.56 -28.64 3.95
CA GLY A 313 -11.57 -29.14 4.89
C GLY A 313 -12.37 -30.35 4.41
N LYS A 314 -11.90 -31.08 3.39
CA LYS A 314 -12.54 -32.31 2.88
C LYS A 314 -11.60 -33.49 2.87
#